data_AF-A0A2K3JIU6-F1
#
_entry.id   AF-A0A2K3JIU6-F1
#
_cell.length_a   1.000
_cell.length_b   1.000
_cell.length_c   1.000
_cell.angle_alpha   90.00
_cell.angle_beta   90.00
_cell.angle_gamma   90.00
#
_symmetry.space_group_name_H-M   'P 1'
#
loop_
_entity.id
_entity.type
_entity.pdbx_description
1 polymer ?
#
loop_
_entity_poly.entity_id
_entity_poly.type
_entity_poly.pdbx_seq_one_letter_code
_entity_poly.pdbx_strand_id
1 'polypeptide(L)'
;SKQCLLCGECILDDFFGFCPVTRCPKSMLNGPCGGSSNGKCEINSEIDCVWDYIYKDFKRRGILDALTGIQKPKDWSKGLKNKRRI
;
A
#
# COMPACT_ATOMS: atom_id res chain seq x y z
N SER A 1 -1.05 -19.92 -0.95
CA SER A 1 -0.74 -18.74 -0.10
C SER A 1 0.35 -17.93 -0.79
N LYS A 2 0.08 -16.68 -1.21
CA LYS A 2 1.12 -15.79 -1.78
C LYS A 2 1.93 -15.18 -0.64
N GLN A 3 3.15 -15.67 -0.43
CA GLN A 3 4.00 -15.26 0.68
C GLN A 3 4.92 -14.11 0.27
N CYS A 4 4.83 -12.97 0.95
CA CYS A 4 5.71 -11.83 0.70
C CYS A 4 7.01 -11.97 1.51
N LEU A 5 8.18 -11.75 0.90
CA LEU A 5 9.47 -11.81 1.61
C LEU A 5 9.61 -10.76 2.73
N LEU A 6 8.90 -9.63 2.60
CA LEU A 6 8.95 -8.51 3.55
C LEU A 6 8.00 -8.73 4.74
N CYS A 7 6.69 -8.79 4.48
CA CYS A 7 5.68 -8.84 5.53
C CYS A 7 5.01 -10.21 5.69
N GLY A 8 5.37 -11.21 4.89
CA GLY A 8 4.74 -12.55 4.92
C GLY A 8 3.36 -12.61 4.25
N GLU A 9 2.67 -11.48 4.10
CA GLU A 9 1.28 -11.41 3.64
C GLU A 9 1.15 -10.46 2.44
N CYS A 10 1.12 -11.01 1.23
CA CYS A 10 1.04 -10.21 0.00
C CYS A 10 -0.38 -9.64 -0.22
N ILE A 11 -0.47 -8.38 -0.64
CA ILE A 11 -1.71 -7.63 -0.94
C ILE A 11 -1.67 -6.95 -2.31
N LEU A 12 -0.76 -7.39 -3.20
CA LEU A 12 -0.61 -6.78 -4.52
C LEU A 12 -1.89 -6.92 -5.35
N ASP A 13 -2.58 -8.05 -5.21
CA ASP A 13 -3.81 -8.34 -5.95
C ASP A 13 -4.94 -7.36 -5.56
N ASP A 14 -4.96 -6.93 -4.30
CA ASP A 14 -5.97 -6.00 -3.78
C ASP A 14 -5.82 -4.59 -4.34
N PHE A 15 -4.64 -4.24 -4.86
CA PHE A 15 -4.29 -2.89 -5.31
C PHE A 15 -3.68 -2.87 -6.72
N PHE A 16 -4.10 -3.83 -7.58
CA PHE A 16 -3.71 -3.92 -8.98
C PHE A 16 -2.19 -3.87 -9.24
N GLY A 17 -1.41 -4.56 -8.41
CA GLY A 17 0.04 -4.67 -8.55
C GLY A 17 0.84 -3.60 -7.80
N PHE A 18 0.20 -2.72 -7.04
CA PHE A 18 0.88 -1.75 -6.19
C PHE A 18 0.82 -2.14 -4.72
N CYS A 19 1.97 -2.31 -4.08
CA CYS A 19 2.00 -2.51 -2.62
C CYS A 19 2.05 -1.15 -1.94
N PRO A 20 0.97 -0.68 -1.27
CA PRO A 20 0.97 0.64 -0.63
C PRO A 20 1.98 0.71 0.51
N VAL A 21 2.27 -0.42 1.18
CA VAL A 21 3.24 -0.50 2.27
C VAL A 21 4.67 -0.24 1.79
N THR A 22 5.07 -0.72 0.61
CA THR A 22 6.46 -0.52 0.13
C THR A 22 6.61 0.73 -0.73
N ARG A 23 5.54 1.20 -1.37
CA ARG A 23 5.56 2.37 -2.27
C ARG A 23 5.23 3.67 -1.56
N CYS A 24 4.53 3.64 -0.42
CA CYS A 24 4.29 4.83 0.38
C CYS A 24 5.48 5.11 1.30
N PRO A 25 6.05 6.33 1.31
CA PRO A 25 7.11 6.70 2.26
C PRO A 25 6.71 6.52 3.75
N LYS A 26 5.41 6.59 4.04
CA LYS A 26 4.84 6.36 5.37
C LYS A 26 4.51 4.90 5.68
N SER A 27 4.81 3.98 4.75
CA SER A 27 4.53 2.54 4.88
C SER A 27 3.08 2.18 5.23
N MET A 28 2.12 3.01 4.81
CA MET A 28 0.72 2.84 5.19
C MET A 28 0.07 1.67 4.43
N LEU A 29 -0.61 0.81 5.18
CA LEU A 29 -1.45 -0.26 4.65
C LEU A 29 -2.84 0.25 4.24
N ASN A 30 -3.43 1.11 5.07
CA ASN A 30 -4.73 1.74 4.85
C ASN A 30 -4.50 3.23 4.57
N GLY A 31 -4.99 3.73 3.44
CA GLY A 31 -4.93 5.14 3.06
C GLY A 31 -6.24 5.55 2.38
N PRO A 32 -6.28 6.73 1.75
CA PRO A 32 -5.22 7.74 1.63
C PRO A 32 -4.95 8.52 2.94
N CYS A 33 -3.78 9.14 3.09
CA CYS A 33 -3.49 10.03 4.23
C CYS A 33 -3.93 11.49 4.05
N GLY A 34 -4.52 11.86 2.91
CA GLY A 34 -4.85 13.26 2.57
C GLY A 34 -3.66 14.12 2.13
N GLY A 35 -2.43 13.72 2.46
CA GLY A 35 -1.19 14.41 2.10
C GLY A 35 -0.71 14.34 0.65
N SER A 36 -1.59 14.17 -0.33
CA SER A 36 -1.18 14.19 -1.74
C SER A 36 -1.58 15.49 -2.41
N SER A 37 -0.67 16.09 -3.17
CA SER A 37 -0.94 17.28 -3.98
C SER A 37 -0.43 17.06 -5.39
N ASN A 38 -1.29 17.29 -6.39
CA ASN A 38 -0.99 17.08 -7.81
C ASN A 38 -0.34 15.71 -8.13
N GLY A 39 -0.76 14.66 -7.41
CA GLY A 39 -0.22 13.30 -7.56
C GLY A 39 1.14 13.05 -6.88
N LYS A 40 1.71 14.05 -6.19
CA LYS A 40 2.97 13.95 -5.44
C LYS A 40 2.71 13.75 -3.94
N CYS A 41 3.70 13.21 -3.24
CA CYS A 41 3.66 12.97 -1.79
C CYS A 41 4.06 14.22 -0.99
N GLU A 42 3.39 14.52 0.13
CA GLU A 42 3.78 15.61 1.04
C GLU A 42 5.19 15.51 1.60
N ILE A 43 5.74 14.29 1.74
CA ILE A 43 7.07 14.08 2.31
C ILE A 43 8.16 14.54 1.34
N ASN A 44 7.92 14.40 0.03
CA ASN A 44 8.86 14.80 -1.01
C ASN A 44 8.11 14.91 -2.34
N SER A 45 8.15 16.10 -2.96
CA SER A 45 7.48 16.41 -4.23
C SER A 45 8.01 15.62 -5.43
N GLU A 46 9.20 15.05 -5.33
CA GLU A 46 9.78 14.18 -6.36
C GLU A 46 9.15 12.77 -6.33
N ILE A 47 8.49 12.38 -5.24
CA ILE A 47 7.90 11.06 -5.06
C ILE A 47 6.44 11.07 -5.52
N ASP A 48 6.12 10.21 -6.49
CA ASP A 48 4.73 9.94 -6.87
C ASP A 48 3.96 9.27 -5.73
N CYS A 49 2.78 9.79 -5.42
CA CYS A 49 1.94 9.26 -4.35
C CYS A 49 1.20 8.01 -4.81
N VAL A 50 1.58 6.85 -4.28
CA VAL A 50 0.91 5.57 -4.58
C VAL A 50 -0.59 5.60 -4.28
N TRP A 51 -1.02 6.32 -3.24
CA TRP A 51 -2.44 6.38 -2.88
C TRP A 51 -3.26 7.25 -3.83
N ASP A 52 -2.66 8.29 -4.42
CA ASP A 52 -3.31 9.05 -5.49
C ASP A 52 -3.48 8.18 -6.75
N TYR A 53 -2.46 7.40 -7.10
CA TYR A 53 -2.54 6.42 -8.20
C TYR A 53 -3.65 5.37 -7.95
N ILE A 54 -3.63 4.71 -6.78
CA ILE A 54 -4.62 3.71 -6.40
C ILE A 54 -6.03 4.30 -6.47
N TYR A 55 -6.25 5.48 -5.88
CA TYR A 55 -7.55 6.15 -5.93
C TYR A 55 -8.01 6.41 -7.36
N LYS A 56 -7.14 6.96 -8.22
CA LYS A 56 -7.46 7.25 -9.62
C LYS A 56 -7.76 5.98 -10.41
N ASP A 57 -7.01 4.89 -10.20
CA ASP A 57 -7.25 3.62 -10.89
C ASP A 57 -8.58 2.99 -10.47
N PHE A 58 -8.90 2.97 -9.17
CA PHE A 58 -10.19 2.48 -8.66
C PHE A 58 -11.37 3.34 -9.12
N LYS A 59 -11.20 4.66 -9.14
CA LYS A 59 -12.19 5.60 -9.69
C LYS A 59 -12.45 5.34 -11.16
N ARG A 60 -11.40 5.17 -11.96
CA ARG A 60 -11.50 4.86 -13.39
C ARG A 60 -12.21 3.52 -13.65
N ARG A 61 -12.06 2.56 -12.76
CA ARG A 61 -12.71 1.23 -12.82
C ARG A 61 -14.13 1.20 -12.26
N GLY A 62 -14.60 2.26 -11.59
CA GLY A 62 -15.93 2.30 -10.98
C GLY A 62 -16.07 1.45 -9.72
N ILE A 63 -14.98 1.17 -8.99
CA ILE A 63 -14.98 0.29 -7.81
C ILE A 63 -14.43 1.00 -6.56
N LEU A 64 -14.64 2.31 -6.43
CA LEU A 64 -14.13 3.10 -5.29
C LEU A 64 -14.58 2.57 -3.93
N ASP A 65 -15.77 1.96 -3.83
CA ASP A 65 -16.29 1.40 -2.59
C ASP A 65 -15.36 0.34 -1.99
N ALA A 66 -14.59 -0.37 -2.82
CA ALA A 66 -13.60 -1.34 -2.35
C ALA A 66 -12.49 -0.71 -1.50
N LEU A 67 -12.20 0.59 -1.68
CA LEU A 67 -11.22 1.32 -0.86
C LEU A 67 -11.75 1.73 0.52
N THR A 68 -13.05 1.59 0.79
CA THR A 68 -13.63 1.89 2.11
C THR A 68 -13.36 0.77 3.13
N GLY A 69 -13.02 -0.43 2.65
CA GLY A 69 -12.70 -1.57 3.50
C GLY A 69 -11.36 -1.40 4.21
N ILE A 70 -11.37 -1.51 5.55
CA ILE A 70 -10.16 -1.50 6.36
C ILE A 70 -9.45 -2.85 6.24
N GLN A 71 -8.19 -2.82 5.80
CA GLN A 71 -7.31 -3.98 5.80
C GLN A 71 -6.89 -4.33 7.21
N LYS A 72 -6.95 -5.63 7.55
CA LYS A 72 -6.53 -6.15 8.84
C LYS A 72 -5.03 -5.88 9.08
N PRO A 73 -4.62 -5.70 10.34
CA PRO A 73 -3.20 -5.65 10.69
C PRO A 73 -2.47 -6.89 10.17
N LYS A 74 -1.28 -6.68 9.58
CA LYS A 74 -0.43 -7.77 9.10
C LYS A 74 0.30 -8.44 10.26
N ASP A 75 0.43 -9.77 10.19
CA ASP A 75 1.33 -10.50 11.08
C ASP A 75 2.77 -10.46 10.55
N TRP A 76 3.55 -9.50 11.05
CA TRP A 76 4.93 -9.27 10.63
C TRP A 76 5.89 -10.40 11.04
N SER A 77 5.53 -11.29 11.97
CA SER A 77 6.36 -12.44 12.34
C SER A 77 6.56 -13.43 11.18
N LYS A 78 5.66 -13.39 10.19
CA LYS A 78 5.71 -14.23 8.99
C LYS A 78 6.71 -13.73 7.94
N GLY A 79 7.21 -12.50 8.07
CA GLY A 79 8.19 -11.92 7.15
C GLY A 79 9.55 -12.61 7.24
N LEU A 80 10.08 -13.09 6.12
CA LEU A 80 11.37 -13.81 6.09
C LEU A 80 12.55 -12.93 6.49
N LYS A 81 12.48 -11.61 6.26
CA LYS A 81 13.51 -10.66 6.76
C LYS A 81 13.58 -10.60 8.29
N ASN A 82 12.46 -10.82 8.98
CA ASN A 82 12.42 -10.74 10.44
C ASN A 82 13.00 -12.00 11.09
N LYS A 83 12.94 -13.15 10.41
CA LYS A 83 13.52 -14.42 10.88
C LYS A 83 15.05 -14.51 10.78
N ARG A 84 15.69 -13.63 10.01
CA ARG A 84 17.16 -13.60 9.81
C ARG A 84 17.89 -12.68 10.80
N ARG A 85 17.16 -12.07 11.74
CA ARG A 85 17.70 -11.14 12.75
C ARG A 85 17.89 -11.80 14.13
N ILE A 86 17.74 -13.12 14.21
CA ILE A 86 18.02 -13.94 15.39
C ILE A 86 19.19 -14.86 15.05
#